data_AF-A0A239RK72-F1
#
_entry.id   AF-A0A239RK72-F1
#
_cell.length_a   1.000
_cell.length_b   1.000
_cell.length_c   1.000
_cell.angle_alpha   90.00
_cell.angle_beta   90.00
_cell.angle_gamma   90.00
#
_symmetry.space_group_name_H-M   'P 1'
#
loop_
_entity.id
_entity.type
_entity.pdbx_description
1 polymer ?
#
loop_
_entity_poly.entity_id
_entity_poly.type
_entity_poly.pdbx_seq_one_letter_code
_entity_poly.pdbx_strand_id
1 'polypeptide(L)'
;MQKFSFYQDRKVTCWERTRFEVQAENYEEAVAIVKSWQGKDVLCLEDDKVVFITDGETLYETAESMPIEDNQGQPTIEVFGEYGEDIIDNKPDVSVR
;
A
#
# COMPACT_ATOMS: atom_id res chain seq x y z
N MET A 1 30.05 9.42 26.82
CA MET A 1 28.97 8.47 26.43
C MET A 1 28.95 8.40 24.92
N GLN A 2 28.76 7.21 24.35
CA GLN A 2 28.71 6.99 22.89
C GLN A 2 27.27 6.76 22.43
N LYS A 3 26.95 7.15 21.19
CA LYS A 3 25.68 6.85 20.52
C LYS A 3 25.92 5.76 19.48
N PHE A 4 24.90 4.91 19.27
CA PHE A 4 24.86 3.89 18.23
C PHE A 4 23.59 4.11 17.41
N SER A 5 23.66 3.90 16.09
CA SER A 5 22.57 4.14 15.14
C SER A 5 21.87 2.83 14.77
N PHE A 6 20.55 2.89 14.66
CA PHE A 6 19.67 1.79 14.26
C PHE A 6 18.53 2.35 13.41
N TYR A 7 17.88 1.52 12.62
CA TYR A 7 16.63 1.86 11.94
C TYR A 7 15.60 0.74 12.09
N GLN A 8 14.34 1.05 11.82
CA GLN A 8 13.24 0.10 11.94
C GLN A 8 12.36 0.20 10.70
N ASP A 9 12.09 -0.95 10.10
CA ASP A 9 11.09 -1.08 9.06
C ASP A 9 9.77 -1.56 9.67
N ARG A 10 8.67 -1.01 9.17
CA ARG A 10 7.31 -1.41 9.55
C ARG A 10 6.51 -1.72 8.32
N LYS A 11 5.85 -2.87 8.32
CA LYS A 11 4.83 -3.19 7.33
C LYS A 11 3.52 -2.54 7.72
N VAL A 12 2.96 -1.76 6.81
CA VAL A 12 1.73 -1.01 7.00
C VAL A 12 0.79 -1.23 5.81
N THR A 13 -0.50 -1.02 6.03
CA THR A 13 -1.48 -0.80 4.96
C THR A 13 -1.78 0.68 4.89
N CYS A 14 -2.02 1.21 3.69
CA CYS A 14 -2.48 2.57 3.48
C CYS A 14 -3.33 2.63 2.22
N TRP A 15 -4.13 3.68 2.07
CA TRP A 15 -4.89 3.91 0.86
C TRP A 15 -4.03 4.60 -0.20
N GLU A 16 -4.25 4.22 -1.45
CA GLU A 16 -3.76 4.97 -2.61
C GLU A 16 -4.91 5.71 -3.27
N ARG A 17 -4.62 6.88 -3.81
CA ARG A 17 -5.55 7.69 -4.57
C ARG A 17 -5.03 7.84 -5.99
N THR A 18 -5.76 7.25 -6.92
CA THR A 18 -5.58 7.46 -8.35
C THR A 18 -6.62 8.46 -8.83
N ARG A 19 -6.17 9.60 -9.35
CA ARG A 19 -7.03 10.58 -10.01
C ARG A 19 -7.06 10.24 -11.49
N PHE A 20 -8.25 10.26 -12.08
CA PHE A 20 -8.45 9.90 -13.48
C PHE A 20 -9.62 10.69 -14.07
N GLU A 21 -9.61 10.79 -15.39
CA GLU A 21 -10.66 11.40 -16.19
C GLU A 21 -11.30 10.34 -17.09
N VAL A 22 -12.58 10.54 -17.40
CA VAL A 22 -13.32 9.69 -18.34
C VAL A 22 -13.86 10.55 -19.47
N GLN A 23 -13.53 10.19 -20.70
CA GLN A 23 -14.10 10.83 -21.89
C GLN A 23 -15.48 10.23 -22.19
N ALA A 24 -16.52 11.06 -22.13
CA ALA A 24 -17.91 10.69 -22.38
C ALA A 24 -18.72 11.92 -22.83
N GLU A 25 -19.90 11.71 -23.42
CA GLU A 25 -20.77 12.79 -23.91
C GLU A 25 -21.47 13.55 -22.77
N ASN A 26 -21.66 12.91 -21.61
CA ASN A 26 -22.28 13.49 -20.42
C ASN A 26 -21.84 12.75 -19.15
N TYR A 27 -22.20 13.32 -17.98
CA TYR A 27 -21.81 12.76 -16.70
C TYR A 27 -22.48 11.40 -16.42
N GLU A 28 -23.73 11.20 -16.85
CA GLU A 28 -24.43 9.93 -16.70
C GLU A 28 -23.71 8.79 -17.42
N GLU A 29 -23.22 9.04 -18.64
CA GLU A 29 -22.40 8.09 -19.40
C GLU A 29 -21.04 7.85 -18.74
N ALA A 30 -20.34 8.90 -18.29
CA ALA A 30 -19.08 8.75 -17.57
C ALA A 30 -19.25 7.85 -16.33
N VAL A 31 -20.32 8.06 -15.56
CA VAL A 31 -20.66 7.23 -14.39
C VAL A 31 -21.01 5.80 -14.81
N ALA A 32 -21.70 5.59 -15.94
CA ALA A 32 -21.99 4.26 -16.46
C ALA A 32 -20.72 3.51 -16.84
N ILE A 33 -19.75 4.19 -17.46
CA ILE A 33 -18.42 3.66 -17.77
C ILE A 33 -17.70 3.22 -16.48
N VAL A 34 -17.59 4.10 -15.48
CA VAL A 34 -16.94 3.77 -14.20
C VAL A 34 -17.61 2.58 -13.51
N LYS A 35 -18.95 2.56 -13.48
CA LYS A 35 -19.71 1.46 -12.88
C LYS A 35 -19.55 0.14 -13.64
N SER A 36 -19.32 0.19 -14.96
CA SER A 36 -19.19 -1.01 -15.79
C SER A 36 -18.01 -1.90 -15.40
N TRP A 37 -17.00 -1.33 -14.74
CA TRP A 37 -15.81 -2.06 -14.31
C TRP A 37 -15.94 -2.70 -12.93
N GLN A 38 -17.07 -2.51 -12.25
CA GLN A 38 -17.44 -3.20 -10.99
C GLN A 38 -16.41 -3.06 -9.86
N GLY A 39 -15.77 -1.90 -9.76
CA GLY A 39 -14.80 -1.61 -8.70
C GLY A 39 -13.42 -2.26 -8.88
N LYS A 40 -13.10 -2.73 -10.09
CA LYS A 40 -11.72 -3.09 -10.45
C LYS A 40 -10.81 -1.85 -10.41
N ASP A 41 -9.53 -2.09 -10.15
CA ASP A 41 -8.50 -1.05 -10.15
C ASP A 41 -8.46 -0.32 -11.51
N VAL A 42 -8.57 1.01 -11.47
CA VAL A 42 -8.57 1.86 -12.67
C VAL A 42 -7.23 1.81 -13.41
N LEU A 43 -6.13 1.52 -12.72
CA LEU A 43 -4.81 1.34 -13.36
C LEU A 43 -4.76 0.11 -14.26
N CYS A 44 -5.63 -0.88 -14.02
CA CYS A 44 -5.77 -2.06 -14.89
C CYS A 44 -6.70 -1.81 -16.09
N LEU A 45 -7.30 -0.62 -16.17
CA LEU A 45 -8.37 -0.26 -17.11
C LEU A 45 -8.03 0.99 -17.92
N GLU A 46 -6.83 1.53 -17.74
CA GLU A 46 -6.31 2.62 -18.53
C GLU A 46 -6.41 2.25 -20.03
N ASP A 47 -7.11 3.09 -20.76
CA ASP A 47 -7.29 3.00 -22.20
C ASP A 47 -7.17 4.43 -22.71
N ASP A 48 -6.13 4.69 -23.52
CA ASP A 48 -5.74 5.99 -24.11
C ASP A 48 -6.85 6.70 -24.92
N LYS A 49 -8.08 6.19 -24.89
CA LYS A 49 -9.25 6.70 -25.59
C LYS A 49 -10.40 7.07 -24.67
N VAL A 50 -10.54 6.43 -23.50
CA VAL A 50 -11.74 6.58 -22.66
C VAL A 50 -11.38 6.92 -21.21
N VAL A 51 -10.26 6.41 -20.70
CA VAL A 51 -9.88 6.54 -19.28
C VAL A 51 -8.45 7.02 -19.21
N PHE A 52 -8.24 8.16 -18.58
CA PHE A 52 -6.94 8.83 -18.55
C PHE A 52 -6.51 9.02 -17.11
N ILE A 53 -5.41 8.38 -16.71
CA ILE A 53 -4.83 8.59 -15.38
C ILE A 53 -4.14 9.95 -15.37
N THR A 54 -4.46 10.79 -14.38
CA THR A 54 -3.93 12.15 -14.29
C THR A 54 -2.92 12.31 -13.17
N ASP A 55 -3.08 11.57 -12.08
CA ASP A 55 -2.21 11.66 -10.90
C ASP A 55 -2.36 10.43 -9.98
N GLY A 56 -1.35 10.18 -9.13
CA GLY A 56 -1.32 9.08 -8.19
C GLY A 56 -0.63 9.48 -6.88
N GLU A 57 -1.23 9.12 -5.76
CA GLU A 57 -0.77 9.52 -4.43
C GLU A 57 -0.96 8.40 -3.41
N THR A 58 0.08 8.11 -2.61
CA THR A 58 -0.04 7.27 -1.42
C THR A 58 -0.47 8.12 -0.23
N LEU A 59 -1.60 7.79 0.39
CA LEU A 59 -2.19 8.53 1.51
C LEU A 59 -1.59 8.07 2.84
N TYR A 60 -0.38 8.55 3.15
CA TYR A 60 0.35 8.16 4.36
C TYR A 60 -0.42 8.45 5.66
N GLU A 61 -1.33 9.43 5.67
CA GLU A 61 -2.19 9.75 6.81
C GLU A 61 -3.18 8.63 7.15
N THR A 62 -3.44 7.73 6.20
CA THR A 62 -4.30 6.56 6.38
C THR A 62 -3.52 5.30 6.75
N ALA A 63 -2.21 5.42 6.99
CA ALA A 63 -1.37 4.28 7.27
C ALA A 63 -1.74 3.62 8.62
N GLU A 64 -2.05 2.33 8.56
CA GLU A 64 -2.33 1.49 9.73
C GLU A 64 -1.28 0.37 9.82
N SER A 65 -1.02 -0.09 11.04
CA SER A 65 -0.06 -1.17 11.25
C SER A 65 -0.63 -2.48 10.72
N MET A 66 0.15 -3.21 9.93
CA MET A 66 -0.23 -4.56 9.53
C MET A 66 0.07 -5.53 10.68
N PRO A 67 -0.91 -6.30 11.16
CA PRO A 67 -0.65 -7.35 12.15
C PRO A 67 0.04 -8.55 11.48
N ILE A 68 0.72 -9.38 12.28
CA ILE A 68 1.54 -10.50 11.78
C ILE A 68 0.68 -11.55 11.08
N GLU A 69 -0.53 -11.79 11.59
CA GLU A 69 -1.50 -12.71 10.99
C GLU A 69 -1.84 -12.34 9.53
N ASP A 70 -2.00 -11.05 9.25
CA ASP A 70 -2.29 -10.54 7.90
C ASP A 70 -1.05 -10.59 7.00
N ASN A 71 0.15 -10.65 7.60
CA ASN A 71 1.41 -10.85 6.91
C ASN A 71 1.84 -12.33 6.84
N GLN A 72 0.89 -13.27 6.83
CA GLN A 72 1.16 -14.70 6.68
C GLN A 72 2.10 -15.27 7.76
N GLY A 73 2.05 -14.71 8.97
CA GLY A 73 2.93 -15.11 10.07
C GLY A 73 4.37 -14.62 9.94
N GLN A 74 4.68 -13.76 8.97
CA GLN A 74 5.99 -13.12 8.83
C GLN A 74 6.05 -11.82 9.64
N PRO A 75 7.26 -11.40 10.09
CA PRO A 75 7.39 -10.19 10.89
C PRO A 75 6.86 -8.95 10.15
N THR A 76 6.30 -8.02 10.91
CA THR A 76 5.80 -6.72 10.43
C THR A 76 6.56 -5.55 11.04
N ILE A 77 7.47 -5.84 11.98
CA ILE A 77 8.42 -4.91 12.57
C ILE A 77 9.77 -5.61 12.57
N GLU A 78 10.76 -4.96 11.96
CA GLU A 78 12.14 -5.44 11.87
C GLU A 78 13.07 -4.28 12.26
N VAL A 79 14.04 -4.54 13.14
CA VAL A 79 15.03 -3.55 13.59
C VAL A 79 16.39 -3.97 13.08
N PHE A 80 17.08 -3.02 12.49
CA PHE A 80 18.39 -3.22 11.88
C PHE A 80 19.43 -2.29 12.48
N GLY A 81 20.69 -2.74 12.49
CA GLY A 81 21.85 -1.89 12.71
C GLY A 81 22.04 -0.89 11.56
N GLU A 82 22.82 0.17 11.78
CA GLU A 82 23.10 1.22 10.77
C GLU A 82 23.54 0.69 9.39
N TYR A 83 24.20 -0.48 9.34
CA TYR A 83 24.70 -1.10 8.13
C TYR A 83 23.86 -2.31 7.65
N GLY A 84 22.64 -2.47 8.16
CA GLY A 84 21.70 -3.52 7.75
C GLY A 84 21.90 -4.88 8.44
N GLU A 85 22.62 -4.92 9.57
CA GLU A 85 22.64 -6.09 10.45
C GLU A 85 21.23 -6.34 11.00
N ASP A 86 20.70 -7.55 10.85
CA ASP A 86 19.44 -7.95 11.48
C ASP A 86 19.63 -8.08 12.99
N ILE A 87 18.90 -7.28 13.75
CA ILE A 87 19.02 -7.22 15.21
C ILE A 87 17.90 -8.01 15.87
N ILE A 88 16.65 -7.76 15.47
CA ILE A 88 15.46 -8.38 16.04
C ILE A 88 14.22 -8.11 15.17
N ASP A 89 13.28 -9.05 15.20
CA ASP A 89 11.96 -8.93 14.60
C ASP A 89 10.83 -9.24 15.61
N ASN A 90 9.57 -9.02 15.21
CA ASN A 90 8.41 -9.34 16.03
C ASN A 90 7.80 -10.74 15.77
N LYS A 91 8.47 -11.63 15.05
CA LYS A 91 7.94 -12.95 14.72
C LYS A 91 7.78 -13.80 15.98
N PRO A 92 6.61 -14.42 16.21
CA PRO A 92 6.41 -15.28 17.37
C PRO A 92 7.34 -16.49 17.31
N ASP A 93 8.07 -16.77 18.39
CA ASP A 93 8.86 -17.99 18.51
C ASP A 93 7.90 -19.19 18.67
N VAL A 94 7.72 -19.96 17.60
CA VAL A 94 6.83 -21.12 17.57
C VAL A 94 7.50 -22.37 18.18
N SER A 95 8.72 -22.25 18.70
CA SER A 95 9.55 -23.36 19.18
C SER A 95 9.16 -23.91 20.55
N VAL A 96 8.13 -23.37 21.21
CA VAL A 96 7.63 -23.86 22.50
C VAL A 96 6.17 -24.28 22.36
N ARG A 97 5.95 -25.55 22.02
CA ARG A 97 4.69 -26.26 22.21
C ARG A 97 4.94 -27.49 23.06
#